data_AF-A0A168DUG0-F1
#
_entry.id   AF-A0A168DUG0-F1
#
_cell.length_a   1.000
_cell.length_b   1.000
_cell.length_c   1.000
_cell.angle_alpha   90.00
_cell.angle_beta   90.00
_cell.angle_gamma   90.00
#
_symmetry.space_group_name_H-M   'P 1'
#
loop_
_entity.id
_entity.type
_entity.pdbx_description
1 polymer ?
#
loop_
_entity_poly.entity_id
_entity_poly.type
_entity_poly.pdbx_seq_one_letter_code
_entity_poly.pdbx_strand_id
1 'polypeptide(L)'
;MIDPDEDEINDQLVSSWGELISLPRRPSHIEAQEPAYIRYTAPSLLNKHPRPYVITYEKRFVISASGTTGFRTWEAALHLGTLLSTPAGKALIQGKNVLEIGCGVGFLAMYCLKCLDVQTITACDMEQGLIDSMNHCLDRNGLDPQRITGRLWDWSQPFSANAKQGEPTTFDVAIGADLIYDPDVIPLLLSAIQDLFKNHGIKQFVISATLRNRATFEMFLHGCGT
;
A
#
# COMPACT_ATOMS: atom_id res chain seq x y z
N MET A 1 17.57 -43.50 -13.25
CA MET A 1 18.28 -43.93 -12.04
C MET A 1 17.98 -42.87 -11.00
N ILE A 2 17.48 -43.28 -9.85
CA ILE A 2 17.21 -42.43 -8.68
C ILE A 2 18.57 -42.27 -8.01
N ASP A 3 19.00 -41.03 -7.78
CA ASP A 3 20.25 -40.75 -7.08
C ASP A 3 19.92 -40.62 -5.59
N PRO A 4 20.23 -41.64 -4.77
CA PRO A 4 19.81 -41.67 -3.38
C PRO A 4 20.37 -40.53 -2.53
N ASP A 5 21.46 -39.88 -2.96
CA ASP A 5 22.06 -38.74 -2.27
C ASP A 5 21.39 -37.40 -2.67
N GLU A 6 20.80 -37.30 -3.86
CA GLU A 6 19.99 -36.13 -4.29
C GLU A 6 18.52 -36.22 -3.83
N ASP A 7 18.01 -37.45 -3.64
CA ASP A 7 16.64 -37.73 -3.23
C ASP A 7 16.48 -37.90 -1.70
N GLU A 8 17.55 -37.66 -0.92
CA GLU A 8 17.54 -37.77 0.54
C GLU A 8 16.71 -36.64 1.17
N ILE A 9 15.65 -37.01 1.89
CA ILE A 9 14.81 -36.05 2.59
C ILE A 9 15.61 -35.50 3.77
N ASN A 10 15.84 -34.19 3.79
CA ASN A 10 16.58 -33.55 4.87
C ASN A 10 15.91 -33.81 6.23
N ASP A 11 16.57 -34.62 7.07
CA ASP A 11 16.07 -35.03 8.38
C ASP A 11 15.76 -33.85 9.32
N GLN A 12 16.49 -32.74 9.19
CA GLN A 12 16.21 -31.54 9.98
C GLN A 12 14.89 -30.90 9.55
N LEU A 13 14.58 -30.88 8.26
CA LEU A 13 13.29 -30.41 7.76
C LEU A 13 12.14 -31.33 8.18
N VAL A 14 12.34 -32.66 8.13
CA VAL A 14 11.33 -33.64 8.58
C VAL A 14 11.08 -33.52 10.08
N SER A 15 12.14 -33.39 10.89
CA SER A 15 12.03 -33.20 12.33
C SER A 15 11.32 -31.89 12.65
N SER A 16 11.73 -30.79 12.01
CA SER A 16 11.08 -29.49 12.17
C SER A 16 9.60 -29.52 11.75
N TRP A 17 9.28 -30.22 10.66
CA TRP A 17 7.90 -30.43 10.21
C TRP A 17 7.09 -31.24 11.21
N GLY A 18 7.65 -32.33 11.74
CA GLY A 18 7.07 -33.17 12.77
C GLY A 18 6.73 -32.41 14.05
N GLU A 19 7.65 -31.56 14.50
CA GLU A 19 7.40 -30.63 15.61
C GLU A 19 6.25 -29.68 15.28
N LEU A 20 6.28 -29.04 14.11
CA LEU A 20 5.28 -28.04 13.71
C LEU A 20 3.86 -28.61 13.62
N ILE A 21 3.69 -29.82 13.08
CA ILE A 21 2.38 -30.49 12.95
C ILE A 21 1.86 -31.02 14.29
N SER A 22 2.75 -31.25 15.27
CA SER A 22 2.39 -31.69 16.62
C SER A 22 1.90 -30.55 17.51
N LEU A 23 2.20 -29.30 17.15
CA LEU A 23 1.73 -28.13 17.89
C LEU A 23 0.20 -28.01 17.75
N PRO A 24 -0.52 -27.69 18.85
CA PRO A 24 -1.94 -27.44 18.78
C PRO A 24 -2.20 -26.26 17.86
N ARG A 25 -2.99 -26.50 16.79
CA ARG A 25 -3.46 -25.43 15.92
C ARG A 25 -4.24 -24.43 16.76
N ARG A 26 -3.90 -23.15 16.68
CA ARG A 26 -4.71 -22.14 17.34
C ARG A 26 -6.06 -22.06 16.60
N PRO A 27 -7.13 -21.62 17.26
CA PRO A 27 -8.40 -21.43 16.58
C PRO A 27 -8.22 -20.52 15.35
N SER A 28 -8.79 -20.92 14.21
CA SER A 28 -8.60 -20.24 12.92
C SER A 28 -8.97 -18.76 12.94
N HIS A 29 -9.91 -18.35 13.80
CA HIS A 29 -10.31 -16.95 13.97
C HIS A 29 -9.27 -16.10 14.72
N ILE A 30 -8.45 -16.70 15.57
CA ILE A 30 -7.34 -16.01 16.26
C ILE A 30 -6.16 -15.87 15.30
N GLU A 31 -5.79 -16.96 14.61
CA GLU A 31 -4.74 -16.93 13.58
C GLU A 31 -5.05 -15.96 12.44
N ALA A 32 -6.33 -15.84 12.05
CA ALA A 32 -6.75 -14.91 11.00
C ALA A 32 -6.54 -13.43 11.34
N GLN A 33 -6.46 -13.09 12.63
CA GLN A 33 -6.29 -11.71 13.10
C GLN A 33 -4.84 -11.35 13.40
N GLU A 34 -3.95 -12.34 13.46
CA GLU A 34 -2.53 -12.11 13.67
C GLU A 34 -1.90 -11.49 12.43
N PRO A 35 -1.11 -10.41 12.57
CA PRO A 35 -0.38 -9.83 11.47
C PRO A 35 0.74 -10.76 10.99
N ALA A 36 0.97 -10.79 9.68
CA ALA A 36 2.03 -11.58 9.05
C ALA A 36 2.80 -10.74 8.04
N TYR A 37 4.05 -11.15 7.79
CA TYR A 37 4.83 -10.57 6.70
C TYR A 37 4.37 -11.13 5.36
N ILE A 38 3.93 -10.26 4.46
CA ILE A 38 3.47 -10.64 3.12
C ILE A 38 4.43 -10.06 2.09
N ARG A 39 4.90 -10.92 1.17
CA ARG A 39 5.81 -10.52 0.08
C ARG A 39 5.04 -10.39 -1.23
N TYR A 40 5.09 -9.20 -1.81
CA TYR A 40 4.57 -8.88 -3.14
C TYR A 40 5.72 -8.75 -4.13
N THR A 41 5.75 -9.62 -5.14
CA THR A 41 6.77 -9.58 -6.18
C THR A 41 6.31 -8.68 -7.31
N ALA A 42 7.21 -7.83 -7.82
CA ALA A 42 6.92 -6.99 -8.97
C ALA A 42 6.46 -7.82 -10.19
N PRO A 43 5.56 -7.27 -11.03
CA PRO A 43 5.16 -7.91 -12.27
C PRO A 43 6.37 -8.03 -13.20
N SER A 44 6.34 -9.04 -14.08
CA SER A 44 7.40 -9.29 -15.08
C SER A 44 7.63 -8.10 -16.00
N LEU A 45 6.63 -7.22 -16.16
CA LEU A 45 6.68 -5.98 -16.95
C LEU A 45 7.88 -5.08 -16.64
N LEU A 46 8.41 -5.09 -15.41
CA LEU A 46 9.56 -4.25 -15.06
C LEU A 46 10.89 -4.72 -15.67
N ASN A 47 10.97 -5.94 -16.24
CA ASN A 47 12.18 -6.50 -16.86
C ASN A 47 13.46 -6.36 -15.98
N LYS A 48 13.31 -6.40 -14.65
CA LYS A 48 14.41 -6.36 -13.67
C LYS A 48 14.71 -7.78 -13.17
N HIS A 49 15.98 -8.16 -13.15
CA HIS A 49 16.46 -9.45 -12.63
C HIS A 49 17.57 -9.24 -11.58
N PRO A 50 17.45 -9.80 -10.36
CA PRO A 50 16.26 -10.48 -9.82
C PRO A 50 15.03 -9.55 -9.74
N ARG A 51 13.82 -10.12 -9.76
CA ARG A 51 12.59 -9.32 -9.66
C ARG A 51 12.51 -8.66 -8.28
N PRO A 52 12.33 -7.33 -8.21
CA PRO A 52 12.19 -6.66 -6.93
C PRO A 52 10.87 -7.07 -6.26
N TYR A 53 10.81 -6.92 -4.95
CA TYR A 53 9.62 -7.23 -4.15
C TYR A 53 9.49 -6.23 -3.01
N VAL A 54 8.27 -6.10 -2.49
CA VAL A 54 7.95 -5.37 -1.26
C VAL A 54 7.43 -6.34 -0.21
N ILE A 55 7.78 -6.11 1.04
CA ILE A 55 7.23 -6.83 2.19
C ILE A 55 6.36 -5.87 3.01
N THR A 56 5.12 -6.25 3.30
CA THR A 56 4.23 -5.55 4.22
C THR A 56 4.03 -6.37 5.50
N TYR A 57 3.54 -5.73 6.56
CA TYR A 57 3.10 -6.39 7.79
C TYR A 57 1.59 -6.15 7.94
N GLU A 58 0.80 -7.19 7.70
CA GLU A 58 -0.64 -7.04 7.50
C GLU A 58 -1.47 -8.17 8.09
N LYS A 59 -2.73 -7.87 8.43
CA LYS A 59 -3.74 -8.81 8.90
C LYS A 59 -4.52 -9.34 7.69
N ARG A 60 -3.93 -10.27 6.95
CA ARG A 60 -4.41 -10.72 5.62
C ARG A 60 -5.90 -11.10 5.55
N PHE A 61 -6.44 -11.70 6.60
CA PHE A 61 -7.83 -12.20 6.61
C PHE A 61 -8.83 -11.21 7.19
N VAL A 62 -8.37 -10.04 7.63
CA VAL A 62 -9.22 -9.00 8.21
C VAL A 62 -9.74 -8.09 7.10
N ILE A 63 -11.07 -8.00 6.99
CA ILE A 63 -11.76 -7.07 6.07
C ILE A 63 -11.88 -5.69 6.73
N SER A 64 -12.21 -5.67 8.02
CA SER A 64 -12.27 -4.47 8.86
C SER A 64 -11.84 -4.85 10.27
N ALA A 65 -10.99 -4.04 10.89
CA ALA A 65 -10.64 -4.12 12.31
C ALA A 65 -10.42 -2.72 12.85
N SER A 66 -10.82 -2.52 14.11
CA SER A 66 -10.68 -1.22 14.79
C SER A 66 -11.30 -0.05 14.02
N GLY A 67 -12.38 -0.29 13.27
CA GLY A 67 -13.06 0.76 12.48
C GLY A 67 -12.38 1.09 11.14
N THR A 68 -11.28 0.43 10.78
CA THR A 68 -10.57 0.66 9.51
C THR A 68 -10.46 -0.62 8.68
N THR A 69 -10.39 -0.46 7.36
CA THR A 69 -10.14 -1.54 6.38
C THR A 69 -8.68 -1.58 5.93
N GLY A 70 -7.81 -0.71 6.46
CA GLY A 70 -6.47 -0.46 5.93
C GLY A 70 -5.38 -1.47 6.32
N PHE A 71 -5.65 -2.41 7.25
CA PHE A 71 -4.66 -3.37 7.77
C PHE A 71 -4.29 -4.52 6.81
N ARG A 72 -4.70 -4.44 5.54
CA ARG A 72 -4.29 -5.35 4.46
C ARG A 72 -4.13 -4.61 3.15
N THR A 73 -3.31 -5.17 2.27
CA THR A 73 -3.24 -4.69 0.89
C THR A 73 -4.48 -5.12 0.12
N TRP A 74 -5.19 -4.15 -0.46
CA TRP A 74 -6.36 -4.37 -1.31
C TRP A 74 -5.97 -4.55 -2.78
N GLU A 75 -6.82 -5.25 -3.53
CA GLU A 75 -6.58 -5.61 -4.94
C GLU A 75 -6.36 -4.36 -5.82
N ALA A 76 -7.09 -3.26 -5.56
CA ALA A 76 -6.91 -2.01 -6.29
C ALA A 76 -5.48 -1.44 -6.16
N ALA A 77 -4.82 -1.63 -5.01
CA ALA A 77 -3.43 -1.20 -4.81
C ALA A 77 -2.46 -2.05 -5.66
N LEU A 78 -2.71 -3.36 -5.78
CA LEU A 78 -1.94 -4.26 -6.66
C LEU A 78 -2.15 -3.92 -8.14
N HIS A 79 -3.39 -3.61 -8.53
CA HIS A 79 -3.72 -3.17 -9.88
C HIS A 79 -3.05 -1.84 -10.21
N LEU A 80 -3.08 -0.86 -9.30
CA LEU A 80 -2.40 0.42 -9.49
C LEU A 80 -0.88 0.25 -9.57
N GLY A 81 -0.28 -0.57 -8.70
CA GLY A 81 1.15 -0.89 -8.77
C GLY A 81 1.53 -1.54 -10.11
N THR A 82 0.66 -2.41 -10.65
CA THR A 82 0.86 -3.02 -11.97
C THR A 82 0.75 -1.99 -13.10
N LEU A 83 -0.26 -1.11 -13.06
CA LEU A 83 -0.40 -0.01 -14.02
C LEU A 83 0.82 0.90 -14.02
N LEU A 84 1.28 1.32 -12.83
CA LEU A 84 2.47 2.16 -12.66
C LEU A 84 3.78 1.47 -13.06
N SER A 85 3.77 0.13 -13.19
CA SER A 85 4.90 -0.63 -13.72
C SER A 85 4.95 -0.67 -15.25
N THR A 86 3.89 -0.23 -15.94
CA THR A 86 3.91 -0.05 -17.40
C THR A 86 4.73 1.18 -17.78
N PRO A 87 5.25 1.28 -19.03
CA PRO A 87 5.98 2.48 -19.46
C PRO A 87 5.17 3.79 -19.30
N ALA A 88 3.89 3.76 -19.65
CA ALA A 88 3.01 4.92 -19.53
C ALA A 88 2.72 5.28 -18.06
N GLY A 89 2.44 4.27 -17.23
CA GLY A 89 2.20 4.50 -15.79
C GLY A 89 3.46 4.97 -15.06
N LYS A 90 4.63 4.42 -15.39
CA LYS A 90 5.91 4.82 -14.79
C LYS A 90 6.22 6.29 -15.08
N ALA A 91 5.94 6.77 -16.30
CA ALA A 91 6.10 8.17 -16.67
C ALA A 91 5.25 9.14 -15.81
N LEU A 92 4.19 8.66 -15.16
CA LEU A 92 3.36 9.48 -14.27
C LEU A 92 4.07 9.81 -12.96
N ILE A 93 4.98 8.97 -12.46
CA ILE A 93 5.54 9.06 -11.10
C ILE A 93 7.08 9.06 -11.03
N GLN A 94 7.77 8.60 -12.07
CA GLN A 94 9.22 8.44 -12.05
C GLN A 94 9.93 9.78 -11.81
N GLY A 95 10.86 9.79 -10.85
CA GLY A 95 11.64 10.97 -10.49
C GLY A 95 10.84 12.11 -9.85
N LYS A 96 9.59 11.85 -9.41
CA LYS A 96 8.70 12.86 -8.83
C LYS A 96 8.58 12.73 -7.30
N ASN A 97 8.10 13.80 -6.68
CA ASN A 97 7.62 13.78 -5.30
C ASN A 97 6.14 13.39 -5.30
N VAL A 98 5.84 12.22 -4.74
CA VAL A 98 4.52 11.57 -4.84
C VAL A 98 3.81 11.65 -3.49
N LEU A 99 2.51 11.91 -3.49
CA LEU A 99 1.65 11.74 -2.33
C LEU A 99 0.77 10.51 -2.52
N GLU A 100 0.78 9.55 -1.59
CA GLU A 100 -0.24 8.51 -1.50
C GLU A 100 -1.26 8.90 -0.42
N ILE A 101 -2.55 8.93 -0.78
CA ILE A 101 -3.67 9.15 0.15
C ILE A 101 -4.38 7.82 0.42
N GLY A 102 -4.69 7.54 1.69
CA GLY A 102 -5.27 6.27 2.13
C GLY A 102 -4.31 5.09 1.89
N CYS A 103 -3.08 5.19 2.39
CA CYS A 103 -2.01 4.26 2.05
C CYS A 103 -2.16 2.86 2.68
N GLY A 104 -3.04 2.69 3.67
CA GLY A 104 -3.17 1.43 4.39
C GLY A 104 -1.84 1.02 5.02
N VAL A 105 -1.47 -0.27 4.88
CA VAL A 105 -0.15 -0.80 5.28
C VAL A 105 1.04 -0.30 4.44
N GLY A 106 0.83 0.64 3.51
CA GLY A 106 1.89 1.32 2.77
C GLY A 106 2.51 0.51 1.63
N PHE A 107 1.83 -0.54 1.15
CA PHE A 107 2.31 -1.38 0.04
C PHE A 107 2.72 -0.53 -1.16
N LEU A 108 1.82 0.34 -1.63
CA LEU A 108 1.99 1.05 -2.89
C LEU A 108 3.08 2.13 -2.75
N ALA A 109 3.14 2.86 -1.64
CA ALA A 109 4.22 3.81 -1.37
C ALA A 109 5.60 3.14 -1.40
N MET A 110 5.76 2.06 -0.62
CA MET A 110 7.01 1.29 -0.59
C MET A 110 7.35 0.72 -1.97
N TYR A 111 6.35 0.26 -2.72
CA TYR A 111 6.53 -0.27 -4.07
C TYR A 111 6.98 0.79 -5.07
N CYS A 112 6.33 1.96 -5.07
CA CYS A 112 6.69 3.07 -5.94
C CYS A 112 8.13 3.53 -5.69
N LEU A 113 8.52 3.69 -4.43
CA LEU A 113 9.87 4.11 -4.06
C LEU A 113 10.93 3.05 -4.41
N LYS A 114 10.66 1.78 -4.11
CA LYS A 114 11.61 0.68 -4.31
C LYS A 114 11.77 0.26 -5.77
N CYS A 115 10.68 0.23 -6.51
CA CYS A 115 10.63 -0.46 -7.81
C CYS A 115 10.56 0.51 -9.00
N LEU A 116 10.00 1.71 -8.80
CA LEU A 116 9.57 2.60 -9.88
C LEU A 116 10.34 3.93 -9.95
N ASP A 117 11.41 4.06 -9.18
CA ASP A 117 12.35 5.19 -9.21
C ASP A 117 11.68 6.54 -8.89
N VAL A 118 10.72 6.56 -7.97
CA VAL A 118 10.12 7.78 -7.39
C VAL A 118 11.17 8.54 -6.58
N GLN A 119 11.17 9.88 -6.60
CA GLN A 119 12.16 10.68 -5.86
C GLN A 119 11.90 10.60 -4.35
N THR A 120 10.73 11.06 -3.91
CA THR A 120 10.24 10.94 -2.53
C THR A 120 8.76 10.56 -2.53
N ILE A 121 8.30 9.95 -1.44
CA ILE A 121 6.88 9.65 -1.25
C ILE A 121 6.41 10.05 0.15
N THR A 122 5.28 10.75 0.21
CA THR A 122 4.53 10.95 1.46
C THR A 122 3.35 9.99 1.43
N ALA A 123 3.24 9.10 2.40
CA ALA A 123 2.16 8.13 2.51
C ALA A 123 1.24 8.51 3.67
N CYS A 124 -0.04 8.71 3.37
CA CYS A 124 -1.01 9.23 4.32
C CYS A 124 -2.13 8.25 4.62
N ASP A 125 -2.45 8.14 5.91
CA ASP A 125 -3.64 7.43 6.40
C ASP A 125 -4.18 8.14 7.65
N MET A 126 -5.43 7.88 8.03
CA MET A 126 -6.02 8.45 9.24
C MET A 126 -5.55 7.71 10.50
N GLU A 127 -5.19 6.43 10.38
CA GLU A 127 -4.85 5.57 11.51
C GLU A 127 -3.34 5.47 11.77
N GLN A 128 -2.90 5.85 12.98
CA GLN A 128 -1.48 5.80 13.38
C GLN A 128 -0.89 4.39 13.28
N GLY A 129 -1.67 3.36 13.63
CA GLY A 129 -1.21 1.97 13.54
C GLY A 129 -0.85 1.52 12.12
N LEU A 130 -1.43 2.15 11.09
CA LEU A 130 -1.12 1.87 9.69
C LEU A 130 0.20 2.53 9.27
N ILE A 131 0.41 3.78 9.69
CA ILE A 131 1.68 4.49 9.52
C ILE A 131 2.82 3.74 10.23
N ASP A 132 2.59 3.28 11.46
CA ASP A 132 3.56 2.50 12.23
C ASP A 132 3.87 1.17 11.55
N SER A 133 2.86 0.48 11.00
CA SER A 133 3.04 -0.78 10.28
C SER A 133 3.89 -0.62 9.02
N MET A 134 3.66 0.46 8.25
CA MET A 134 4.49 0.80 7.10
C MET A 134 5.92 1.11 7.53
N ASN A 135 6.11 1.95 8.55
CA ASN A 135 7.42 2.34 9.06
C ASN A 135 8.23 1.11 9.55
N HIS A 136 7.56 0.17 10.21
CA HIS A 136 8.14 -1.11 10.64
C HIS A 136 8.67 -1.97 9.48
N CYS A 137 8.16 -1.75 8.27
CA CYS A 137 8.57 -2.49 7.07
C CYS A 137 9.69 -1.82 6.26
N LEU A 138 10.09 -0.57 6.56
CA LEU A 138 11.05 0.17 5.73
C LEU A 138 12.41 -0.52 5.65
N ASP A 139 12.99 -0.87 6.81
CA ASP A 139 14.30 -1.53 6.89
C ASP A 139 14.29 -2.89 6.18
N ARG A 140 13.21 -3.67 6.36
CA ARG A 140 13.03 -4.97 5.69
C ARG A 140 12.93 -4.82 4.17
N ASN A 141 12.50 -3.67 3.69
CA ASN A 141 12.45 -3.34 2.29
C ASN A 141 13.73 -2.68 1.75
N GLY A 142 14.69 -2.33 2.61
CA GLY A 142 15.89 -1.59 2.23
C GLY A 142 15.56 -0.19 1.72
N LEU A 143 14.51 0.42 2.26
CA LEU A 143 14.08 1.76 1.88
C LEU A 143 14.76 2.81 2.76
N ASP A 144 15.20 3.90 2.14
CA ASP A 144 15.74 5.06 2.84
C ASP A 144 14.60 5.84 3.54
N PRO A 145 14.56 5.91 4.87
CA PRO A 145 13.53 6.63 5.62
C PRO A 145 13.50 8.14 5.32
N GLN A 146 14.54 8.71 4.70
CA GLN A 146 14.53 10.11 4.28
C GLN A 146 13.73 10.35 3.00
N ARG A 147 13.42 9.30 2.25
CA ARG A 147 12.69 9.37 0.97
C ARG A 147 11.25 8.89 1.08
N ILE A 148 10.82 8.40 2.25
CA ILE A 148 9.46 7.99 2.52
C ILE A 148 9.01 8.53 3.88
N THR A 149 7.92 9.30 3.87
CA THR A 149 7.36 9.90 5.08
C THR A 149 5.95 9.39 5.31
N GLY A 150 5.72 8.73 6.44
CA GLY A 150 4.37 8.39 6.90
C GLY A 150 3.73 9.57 7.62
N ARG A 151 2.47 9.91 7.28
CA ARG A 151 1.79 11.09 7.83
C ARG A 151 0.31 10.83 8.12
N LEU A 152 -0.14 11.28 9.29
CA LEU A 152 -1.56 11.24 9.63
C LEU A 152 -2.32 12.29 8.83
N TRP A 153 -3.39 11.85 8.16
CA TRP A 153 -4.31 12.76 7.49
C TRP A 153 -5.75 12.26 7.53
N ASP A 154 -6.59 13.02 8.22
CA ASP A 154 -8.04 12.97 8.11
C ASP A 154 -8.48 13.94 7.00
N TRP A 155 -9.21 13.43 6.01
CA TRP A 155 -9.70 14.21 4.86
C TRP A 155 -10.71 15.28 5.25
N SER A 156 -11.26 15.24 6.48
CA SER A 156 -12.06 16.32 7.05
C SER A 156 -11.26 17.59 7.34
N GLN A 157 -9.92 17.50 7.36
CA GLN A 157 -9.01 18.59 7.65
C GLN A 157 -8.15 18.95 6.43
N PRO A 158 -7.72 20.22 6.29
CA PRO A 158 -6.75 20.61 5.27
C PRO A 158 -5.48 19.76 5.37
N PHE A 159 -4.86 19.45 4.23
CA PHE A 159 -3.64 18.64 4.23
C PHE A 159 -2.51 19.29 5.04
N SER A 160 -2.51 20.61 5.24
CA SER A 160 -1.49 21.31 6.04
C SER A 160 -1.70 21.24 7.57
N ALA A 161 -2.86 20.79 8.07
CA ALA A 161 -3.25 20.93 9.48
C ALA A 161 -2.25 20.27 10.47
N ASN A 162 -1.68 19.13 10.09
CA ASN A 162 -0.73 18.37 10.91
C ASN A 162 0.67 18.32 10.30
N ALA A 163 1.07 19.34 9.52
CA ALA A 163 2.36 19.31 8.84
C ALA A 163 3.47 19.61 9.84
N LYS A 164 4.44 18.71 9.99
CA LYS A 164 5.62 18.98 10.81
C LYS A 164 6.57 19.89 10.03
N GLN A 165 7.36 20.68 10.77
CA GLN A 165 8.35 21.55 10.16
C GLN A 165 9.35 20.73 9.34
N GLY A 166 9.52 21.07 8.06
CA GLY A 166 10.39 20.36 7.13
C GLY A 166 9.72 19.22 6.34
N GLU A 167 8.45 18.89 6.63
CA GLU A 167 7.72 17.94 5.79
C GLU A 167 7.36 18.53 4.42
N PRO A 168 7.37 17.72 3.35
CA PRO A 168 6.92 18.16 2.03
C PRO A 168 5.46 18.64 2.06
N THR A 169 5.23 19.85 1.55
CA THR A 169 3.90 20.44 1.39
C THR A 169 3.48 20.58 -0.07
N THR A 170 4.33 20.17 -1.01
CA THR A 170 4.02 20.19 -2.44
C THR A 170 4.41 18.88 -3.09
N PHE A 171 3.63 18.47 -4.08
CA PHE A 171 3.79 17.18 -4.76
C PHE A 171 3.54 17.37 -6.25
N ASP A 172 4.20 16.57 -7.08
CA ASP A 172 3.99 16.61 -8.52
C ASP A 172 2.72 15.83 -8.93
N VAL A 173 2.47 14.73 -8.22
CA VAL A 173 1.38 13.78 -8.48
C VAL A 173 0.92 13.17 -7.16
N ALA A 174 -0.39 12.94 -7.07
CA ALA A 174 -0.97 12.16 -5.99
C ALA A 174 -1.59 10.86 -6.53
N ILE A 175 -1.52 9.80 -5.73
CA ILE A 175 -2.04 8.48 -6.04
C ILE A 175 -2.93 7.98 -4.91
N GLY A 176 -3.87 7.10 -5.23
CA GLY A 176 -4.77 6.53 -4.25
C GLY A 176 -5.33 5.18 -4.71
N ALA A 177 -5.49 4.25 -3.79
CA ALA A 177 -6.05 2.94 -4.11
C ALA A 177 -7.23 2.60 -3.20
N ASP A 178 -8.32 2.15 -3.81
CA ASP A 178 -9.52 1.66 -3.13
C ASP A 178 -10.22 2.66 -2.18
N LEU A 179 -10.20 3.96 -2.52
CA LEU A 179 -10.73 5.04 -1.67
C LEU A 179 -12.25 5.26 -1.81
N ILE A 180 -12.88 4.61 -2.80
CA ILE A 180 -14.30 4.77 -3.15
C ILE A 180 -15.07 3.57 -2.58
N TYR A 181 -15.13 3.48 -1.25
CA TYR A 181 -15.74 2.34 -0.54
C TYR A 181 -17.00 2.68 0.24
N ASP A 182 -17.15 3.94 0.67
CA ASP A 182 -18.28 4.43 1.47
C ASP A 182 -18.82 5.74 0.88
N PRO A 183 -20.13 5.87 0.62
CA PRO A 183 -20.72 7.13 0.15
C PRO A 183 -20.46 8.33 1.07
N ASP A 184 -20.38 8.14 2.39
CA ASP A 184 -20.19 9.24 3.35
C ASP A 184 -18.78 9.84 3.27
N VAL A 185 -17.82 9.07 2.76
CA VAL A 185 -16.43 9.49 2.59
C VAL A 185 -16.21 10.25 1.27
N ILE A 186 -17.09 10.09 0.28
CA ILE A 186 -16.92 10.70 -1.05
C ILE A 186 -16.78 12.22 -1.01
N PRO A 187 -17.62 13.00 -0.29
CA PRO A 187 -17.46 14.44 -0.21
C PRO A 187 -16.12 14.87 0.40
N LEU A 188 -15.65 14.14 1.42
CA LEU A 188 -14.37 14.39 2.08
C LEU A 188 -13.19 14.11 1.14
N LEU A 189 -13.24 12.99 0.42
CA LEU A 189 -12.24 12.61 -0.58
C LEU A 189 -12.14 13.66 -1.70
N LEU A 190 -13.29 14.13 -2.21
CA LEU A 190 -13.32 15.16 -3.25
C LEU A 190 -12.73 16.49 -2.74
N SER A 191 -13.08 16.91 -1.53
CA SER A 191 -12.52 18.10 -0.89
C SER A 191 -11.00 17.99 -0.73
N ALA A 192 -10.51 16.83 -0.25
CA ALA A 192 -9.09 16.53 -0.11
C ALA A 192 -8.36 16.60 -1.46
N ILE A 193 -8.90 15.96 -2.51
CA ILE A 193 -8.30 16.01 -3.86
C ILE A 193 -8.25 17.47 -4.37
N GLN A 194 -9.33 18.23 -4.20
CA GLN A 194 -9.37 19.64 -4.59
C GLN A 194 -8.34 20.49 -3.83
N ASP A 195 -8.18 20.28 -2.53
CA ASP A 195 -7.16 20.92 -1.70
C ASP A 195 -5.76 20.63 -2.24
N LEU A 196 -5.48 19.37 -2.59
CA LEU A 196 -4.19 18.99 -3.18
C LEU A 196 -3.90 19.74 -4.48
N PHE A 197 -4.88 19.83 -5.38
CA PHE A 197 -4.72 20.57 -6.65
C PHE A 197 -4.53 22.08 -6.42
N LYS A 198 -5.30 22.69 -5.52
CA LYS A 198 -5.30 24.14 -5.29
C LYS A 198 -4.08 24.60 -4.50
N ASN A 199 -3.70 23.84 -3.46
CA ASN A 199 -2.78 24.30 -2.43
C ASN A 199 -1.49 23.48 -2.34
N HIS A 200 -1.43 22.28 -2.91
CA HIS A 200 -0.27 21.36 -2.80
C HIS A 200 0.37 21.00 -4.14
N GLY A 201 -0.04 21.67 -5.22
CA GLY A 201 0.71 21.72 -6.47
C GLY A 201 0.58 20.49 -7.38
N ILE A 202 -0.21 19.47 -7.00
CA ILE A 202 -0.37 18.26 -7.83
C ILE A 202 -0.92 18.64 -9.20
N LYS A 203 -0.40 17.98 -10.25
CA LYS A 203 -0.89 18.17 -11.62
C LYS A 203 -1.83 17.06 -12.06
N GLN A 204 -1.78 15.93 -11.38
CA GLN A 204 -2.54 14.73 -11.70
C GLN A 204 -2.85 13.97 -10.41
N PHE A 205 -4.02 13.33 -10.39
CA PHE A 205 -4.42 12.38 -9.37
C PHE A 205 -4.72 11.04 -10.04
N VAL A 206 -4.01 9.97 -9.66
CA VAL A 206 -4.19 8.63 -10.23
C VAL A 206 -4.85 7.73 -9.21
N ILE A 207 -6.06 7.25 -9.51
CA ILE A 207 -6.82 6.39 -8.62
C ILE A 207 -7.12 5.04 -9.28
N SER A 208 -7.01 3.97 -8.49
CA SER A 208 -7.60 2.67 -8.82
C SER A 208 -8.65 2.32 -7.78
N ALA A 209 -9.77 1.73 -8.20
CA ALA A 209 -10.85 1.36 -7.32
C ALA A 209 -11.45 0.01 -7.74
N THR A 210 -11.85 -0.78 -6.75
CA THR A 210 -12.65 -1.99 -7.00
C THR A 210 -14.12 -1.59 -7.07
N LEU A 211 -14.77 -1.86 -8.20
CA LEU A 211 -16.20 -1.56 -8.37
C LEU A 211 -17.06 -2.55 -7.55
N ARG A 212 -17.34 -2.19 -6.29
CA ARG A 212 -18.20 -2.99 -5.39
C ARG A 212 -19.64 -2.49 -5.38
N ASN A 213 -19.82 -1.17 -5.38
CA ASN A 213 -21.11 -0.51 -5.45
C ASN A 213 -21.09 0.53 -6.58
N ARG A 214 -21.93 0.32 -7.60
CA ARG A 214 -22.00 1.20 -8.76
C ARG A 214 -22.50 2.60 -8.39
N ALA A 215 -23.47 2.72 -7.48
CA ALA A 215 -24.00 4.01 -7.07
C ALA A 215 -22.95 4.86 -6.34
N THR A 216 -22.14 4.26 -5.46
CA THR A 216 -21.03 4.97 -4.79
C THR A 216 -19.98 5.44 -5.79
N PHE A 217 -19.66 4.60 -6.78
CA PHE A 217 -18.72 4.99 -7.84
C PHE A 217 -19.25 6.12 -8.72
N GLU A 218 -20.53 6.07 -9.11
CA GLU A 218 -21.17 7.14 -9.88
C GLU A 218 -21.27 8.46 -9.08
N MET A 219 -21.47 8.39 -7.76
CA MET A 219 -21.42 9.57 -6.88
C MET A 219 -20.05 10.25 -6.94
N PHE A 220 -18.97 9.46 -6.88
CA PHE A 220 -17.61 9.98 -7.04
C PHE A 220 -17.41 10.62 -8.42
N LEU A 221 -17.80 9.92 -9.50
CA LEU A 221 -17.67 10.45 -10.87
C LEU A 221 -18.46 11.76 -11.06
N HIS A 222 -19.66 11.84 -10.51
CA HIS A 222 -20.48 13.05 -10.57
C HIS A 222 -19.79 14.21 -9.86
N GLY A 223 -19.25 13.99 -8.65
CA GLY A 223 -18.52 15.01 -7.90
C GLY A 223 -17.17 15.42 -8.52
N CYS A 224 -16.56 14.59 -9.37
CA CYS A 224 -15.39 14.98 -10.16
C CYS A 224 -15.75 15.88 -11.36
N GLY A 225 -17.00 15.87 -11.82
CA GLY A 225 -17.46 16.65 -12.97
C GLY A 225 -17.90 18.08 -12.64
N THR A 226 -17.93 18.44 -11.36
CA THR A 226 -18.34 19.76 -10.83
C THR A 226 -17.15 20.59 -10.40
#